data_AF-A0AAN6S6N3-F1
#
_entry.id   AF-A0AAN6S6N3-F1
#
_cell.length_a   1.000
_cell.length_b   1.000
_cell.length_c   1.000
_cell.angle_alpha   90.00
_cell.angle_beta   90.00
_cell.angle_gamma   90.00
#
_symmetry.space_group_name_H-M   'P 1'
#
loop_
_entity.id
_entity.type
_entity.pdbx_description
1 polymer ?
#
loop_
_entity_poly.entity_id
_entity_poly.type
_entity_poly.pdbx_seq_one_letter_code
_entity_poly.pdbx_strand_id
1 'polypeptide(L)'
;MDLSAQISSSLKSQSLPVPSQSFLTGLISSRNPPPPLASLVATARTRLLCSDLTSPNLLDPGWVADHSFPTPSAATTTSFTTRTSRVTVSTPAAAAAAEVKETRLSRDVIVQVLDIENLSRSRWEQVEELEAIERGEQTRGREVIRLPTSSTSDETGLPTPPNSTAATQAPNTTTNTTQPSDPAVATGRNATHKLILQDSKGTKLYAIELKRVERIAIGKVHIGEKILLKSGTTVARGVVLLEPEKTVVLGGKVDVWHRTWVEGRLARLKEGAKNIN
;
A
#
# COMPACT_ATOMS: atom_id res chain seq x y z
N MET A 1 22.44 -31.92 2.73
CA MET A 1 21.68 -31.01 1.86
C MET A 1 21.50 -29.72 2.62
N ASP A 2 21.91 -28.58 2.05
CA ASP A 2 21.80 -27.30 2.74
C ASP A 2 20.35 -26.77 2.68
N LEU A 3 19.66 -26.79 3.83
CA LEU A 3 18.28 -26.32 3.95
C LEU A 3 18.15 -24.83 3.61
N SER A 4 19.15 -23.99 3.95
CA SER A 4 19.12 -22.56 3.61
C SER A 4 19.10 -22.34 2.09
N ALA A 5 19.94 -23.04 1.34
CA ALA A 5 19.96 -22.97 -0.11
C ALA A 5 18.61 -23.39 -0.73
N GLN A 6 17.97 -24.44 -0.20
CA GLN A 6 16.66 -24.90 -0.67
C GLN A 6 15.55 -23.86 -0.44
N ILE A 7 15.52 -23.24 0.75
CA ILE A 7 14.56 -22.18 1.07
C ILE A 7 14.78 -20.97 0.15
N SER A 8 16.02 -20.52 0.00
CA SER A 8 16.37 -19.39 -0.87
C SER A 8 15.99 -19.63 -2.34
N SER A 9 16.25 -20.84 -2.86
CA SER A 9 15.87 -21.22 -4.21
C SER A 9 14.34 -21.18 -4.41
N SER A 10 13.59 -21.70 -3.43
CA SER A 10 12.11 -21.69 -3.46
C SER A 10 11.52 -20.29 -3.36
N LEU A 11 12.14 -19.37 -2.61
CA LEU A 11 11.70 -17.98 -2.54
C LEU A 11 12.01 -17.22 -3.84
N LYS A 12 13.20 -17.43 -4.42
CA LYS A 12 13.60 -16.85 -5.71
C LYS A 12 12.66 -17.25 -6.84
N SER A 13 12.26 -18.52 -6.92
CA SER A 13 11.32 -18.98 -7.96
C SER A 13 9.94 -18.33 -7.87
N GLN A 14 9.58 -17.78 -6.71
CA GLN A 14 8.34 -17.04 -6.48
C GLN A 14 8.51 -15.52 -6.64
N SER A 15 9.66 -15.05 -7.17
CA SER A 15 9.99 -13.62 -7.34
C SER A 15 9.98 -12.83 -6.03
N LEU A 16 10.33 -13.48 -4.91
CA LEU A 16 10.41 -12.85 -3.58
C LEU A 16 11.84 -12.36 -3.30
N PRO A 17 12.01 -11.40 -2.37
CA PRO A 17 13.33 -10.97 -1.93
C PRO A 17 14.17 -12.12 -1.39
N VAL A 18 15.48 -12.06 -1.60
CA VAL A 18 16.40 -13.07 -1.09
C VAL A 18 16.79 -12.73 0.35
N PRO A 19 16.45 -13.59 1.33
CA PRO A 19 16.81 -13.35 2.72
C PRO A 19 18.31 -13.55 2.96
N SER A 20 18.82 -12.93 4.01
CA SER A 20 20.20 -13.14 4.47
C SER A 20 20.42 -14.53 5.05
N GLN A 21 21.68 -14.97 5.10
CA GLN A 21 22.02 -16.25 5.74
C GLN A 21 21.66 -16.26 7.23
N SER A 22 21.88 -15.15 7.95
CA SER A 22 21.54 -15.03 9.38
C SER A 22 20.03 -15.19 9.63
N PHE A 23 19.19 -14.64 8.75
CA PHE A 23 17.73 -14.79 8.85
C PHE A 23 17.33 -16.27 8.70
N LEU A 24 17.90 -16.97 7.71
CA LEU A 24 17.61 -18.38 7.45
C LEU A 24 18.10 -19.28 8.58
N THR A 25 19.31 -19.07 9.09
CA THR A 25 19.85 -19.83 10.23
C THR A 25 18.98 -19.65 11.47
N GLY A 26 18.53 -18.43 11.76
CA GLY A 26 17.61 -18.16 12.88
C GLY A 26 16.24 -18.84 12.70
N LEU A 27 15.72 -18.88 11.47
CA LEU A 27 14.47 -19.56 11.15
C LEU A 27 14.58 -21.08 11.32
N ILE A 28 15.63 -21.70 10.78
CA ILE A 28 15.85 -23.16 10.84
C ILE A 28 16.11 -23.62 12.27
N SER A 29 16.92 -22.88 13.02
CA SER A 29 17.32 -23.23 14.39
C SER A 29 16.24 -22.92 15.44
N SER A 30 15.13 -22.27 15.04
CA SER A 30 14.07 -21.88 15.96
C SER A 30 13.32 -23.06 16.60
N ARG A 31 13.35 -24.25 15.98
CA ARG A 31 12.69 -25.46 16.46
C ARG A 31 13.60 -26.67 16.27
N ASN A 32 13.64 -27.55 17.26
CA ASN A 32 14.38 -28.81 17.20
C ASN A 32 13.44 -29.99 17.54
N PRO A 33 13.20 -30.95 16.61
CA PRO A 33 13.71 -31.00 15.24
C PRO A 33 13.10 -29.92 14.32
N PRO A 34 13.78 -29.55 13.21
CA PRO A 34 13.29 -28.55 12.28
C PRO A 34 12.01 -29.03 11.58
N PRO A 35 11.03 -28.13 11.36
CA PRO A 35 9.80 -28.47 10.65
C PRO A 35 10.08 -28.80 9.17
N PRO A 36 9.12 -29.43 8.46
CA PRO A 36 9.28 -29.77 7.06
C PRO A 36 9.55 -28.53 6.19
N LEU A 37 10.28 -28.73 5.08
CA LEU A 37 10.73 -27.66 4.18
C LEU A 37 9.58 -26.73 3.73
N ALA A 38 8.42 -27.28 3.41
CA ALA A 38 7.26 -26.48 2.99
C ALA A 38 6.81 -25.48 4.07
N SER A 39 6.83 -25.89 5.34
CA SER A 39 6.50 -25.01 6.47
C SER A 39 7.58 -23.95 6.69
N LEU A 40 8.86 -24.29 6.50
CA LEU A 40 9.95 -23.32 6.58
C LEU A 40 9.85 -22.27 5.48
N VAL A 41 9.60 -22.69 4.23
CA VAL A 41 9.40 -21.78 3.08
C VAL A 41 8.20 -20.86 3.31
N ALA A 42 7.07 -21.41 3.74
CA ALA A 42 5.87 -20.62 4.04
C ALA A 42 6.12 -19.60 5.16
N THR A 43 6.81 -20.02 6.23
CA THR A 43 7.16 -19.14 7.36
C THR A 43 8.13 -18.04 6.92
N ALA A 44 9.16 -18.39 6.13
CA ALA A 44 10.12 -17.43 5.59
C ALA A 44 9.42 -16.40 4.69
N ARG A 45 8.55 -16.85 3.77
CA ARG A 45 7.74 -15.97 2.92
C ARG A 45 6.91 -15.00 3.74
N THR A 46 6.14 -15.49 4.71
CA THR A 46 5.26 -14.64 5.53
C THR A 46 6.08 -13.62 6.33
N ARG A 47 7.15 -14.05 7.01
CA ARG A 47 8.00 -13.15 7.79
C ARG A 47 8.62 -12.07 6.91
N LEU A 48 9.09 -12.43 5.72
CA LEU A 48 9.69 -11.50 4.77
C LEU A 48 8.68 -10.46 4.26
N LEU A 49 7.47 -10.91 3.88
CA LEU A 49 6.41 -10.02 3.39
C LEU A 49 5.86 -9.10 4.51
N CYS A 50 5.90 -9.53 5.77
CA CYS A 50 5.45 -8.74 6.91
C CYS A 50 6.54 -7.90 7.59
N SER A 51 7.80 -8.00 7.16
CA SER A 51 8.92 -7.22 7.71
C SER A 51 9.19 -5.95 6.89
N ASP A 52 9.85 -4.96 7.51
CA ASP A 52 10.40 -3.80 6.80
C ASP A 52 11.63 -4.23 6.00
N LEU A 53 11.64 -4.01 4.67
CA LEU A 53 12.75 -4.39 3.78
C LEU A 53 14.07 -3.69 4.12
N THR A 54 14.03 -2.57 4.84
CA THR A 54 15.22 -1.83 5.26
C THR A 54 15.82 -2.35 6.57
N SER A 55 15.18 -3.36 7.19
CA SER A 55 15.67 -3.97 8.42
C SER A 55 17.07 -4.57 8.21
N PRO A 56 18.05 -4.26 9.09
CA PRO A 56 19.39 -4.78 8.96
C PRO A 56 19.38 -6.31 9.06
N ASN A 57 20.23 -6.97 8.27
CA ASN A 57 20.35 -8.42 8.22
C ASN A 57 19.07 -9.18 7.81
N LEU A 58 18.06 -8.53 7.25
CA LEU A 58 16.89 -9.22 6.70
C LEU A 58 17.19 -9.82 5.33
N LEU A 59 17.77 -9.03 4.45
CA LEU A 59 18.01 -9.36 3.04
C LEU A 59 19.49 -9.61 2.76
N ASP A 60 19.76 -10.39 1.72
CA ASP A 60 21.11 -10.55 1.20
C ASP A 60 21.64 -9.22 0.61
N PRO A 61 22.83 -8.73 1.01
CA PRO A 61 23.36 -7.45 0.54
C PRO A 61 23.59 -7.40 -0.98
N GLY A 62 24.00 -8.52 -1.59
CA GLY A 62 24.18 -8.61 -3.04
C GLY A 62 22.83 -8.46 -3.76
N TRP A 63 21.81 -9.15 -3.27
CA TRP A 63 20.45 -9.01 -3.79
C TRP A 63 19.91 -7.58 -3.67
N VAL A 64 20.12 -6.92 -2.52
CA VAL A 64 19.72 -5.53 -2.29
C VAL A 64 20.40 -4.59 -3.29
N ALA A 65 21.68 -4.78 -3.57
CA ALA A 65 22.40 -3.99 -4.57
C ALA A 65 21.77 -4.12 -5.97
N ASP A 66 21.32 -5.32 -6.32
CA ASP A 66 20.79 -5.65 -7.63
C ASP A 66 19.29 -5.40 -7.82
N HIS A 67 18.52 -5.14 -6.75
CA HIS A 67 17.05 -4.99 -6.81
C HIS A 67 16.55 -3.71 -6.12
N SER A 68 17.42 -2.68 -6.06
CA SER A 68 17.07 -1.35 -5.57
C SER A 68 16.92 -0.35 -6.72
N PHE A 69 16.32 0.81 -6.43
CA PHE A 69 16.25 1.87 -7.42
C PHE A 69 17.65 2.27 -7.87
N PRO A 70 17.83 2.64 -9.15
CA PRO A 70 19.09 3.22 -9.57
C PRO A 70 19.27 4.49 -8.74
N THR A 71 20.28 4.50 -7.88
CA THR A 71 20.80 5.76 -7.38
C THR A 71 21.17 6.54 -8.63
N PRO A 72 20.64 7.75 -8.86
CA PRO A 72 21.15 8.58 -9.94
C PRO A 72 22.64 8.66 -9.69
N SER A 73 23.40 8.02 -10.59
CA SER A 73 24.85 8.03 -10.55
C SER A 73 25.22 9.47 -10.32
N ALA A 74 26.06 9.70 -9.30
CA ALA A 74 26.62 11.00 -8.98
C ALA A 74 26.78 11.81 -10.28
N ALA A 75 26.24 13.02 -10.25
CA ALA A 75 26.34 14.05 -11.28
C ALA A 75 27.44 13.72 -12.28
N THR A 76 27.11 13.77 -13.58
CA THR A 76 28.07 14.16 -14.61
C THR A 76 29.09 15.08 -13.96
N THR A 77 30.32 14.58 -13.81
CA THR A 77 31.37 15.31 -13.11
C THR A 77 31.75 16.48 -14.03
N THR A 78 31.00 17.56 -13.96
CA THR A 78 31.50 18.88 -14.30
C THR A 78 32.30 19.34 -13.10
N SER A 79 33.54 18.87 -13.04
CA SER A 79 34.56 19.46 -12.18
C SER A 79 34.79 20.88 -12.65
N PHE A 80 34.15 21.85 -12.01
CA PHE A 80 34.58 23.24 -12.10
C PHE A 80 35.63 23.47 -11.01
N THR A 81 36.89 23.47 -11.40
CA THR A 81 38.00 23.81 -10.51
C THR A 81 37.92 25.30 -10.21
N THR A 82 37.44 25.65 -9.02
CA THR A 82 37.81 26.91 -8.38
C THR A 82 38.58 26.59 -7.11
N ARG A 83 39.73 27.27 -6.96
CA ARG A 83 40.57 27.18 -5.78
C ARG A 83 39.69 27.43 -4.55
N THR A 84 39.93 26.63 -3.51
CA THR A 84 39.33 26.67 -2.17
C THR A 84 38.00 25.93 -2.00
N SER A 85 38.09 24.78 -1.32
CA SER A 85 37.05 23.96 -0.68
C SER A 85 36.06 23.16 -1.56
N ARG A 86 36.18 21.83 -1.51
CA ARG A 86 35.19 20.86 -2.02
C ARG A 86 34.11 20.68 -0.95
N VAL A 87 32.98 21.36 -1.11
CA VAL A 87 31.76 21.05 -0.33
C VAL A 87 30.98 19.99 -1.10
N THR A 88 30.98 18.76 -0.59
CA THR A 88 30.15 17.69 -1.15
C THR A 88 28.76 17.80 -0.56
N VAL A 89 27.82 18.39 -1.29
CA VAL A 89 26.40 18.34 -0.94
C VAL A 89 25.81 17.06 -1.53
N SER A 90 25.54 16.07 -0.69
CA SER A 90 24.81 14.87 -1.08
C SER A 90 23.33 15.21 -1.24
N THR A 91 22.85 15.31 -2.48
CA THR A 91 21.40 15.39 -2.75
C THR A 91 20.79 13.98 -2.59
N PRO A 92 19.62 13.85 -1.95
CA PRO A 92 18.96 12.55 -1.84
C PRO A 92 18.62 12.03 -3.24
N ALA A 93 18.73 10.73 -3.47
CA ALA A 93 18.49 10.08 -4.76
C ALA A 93 17.15 10.48 -5.44
N ALA A 94 16.13 10.82 -4.65
CA ALA A 94 14.85 11.35 -5.13
C ALA A 94 14.97 12.70 -5.86
N ALA A 95 15.86 13.59 -5.41
CA ALA A 95 16.06 14.91 -6.01
C ALA A 95 16.78 14.81 -7.37
N ALA A 96 17.76 13.93 -7.50
CA ALA A 96 18.43 13.71 -8.78
C ALA A 96 17.60 12.85 -9.75
N ALA A 97 16.70 12.00 -9.26
CA ALA A 97 15.67 11.37 -10.10
C ALA A 97 14.61 12.37 -10.62
N ALA A 98 14.40 13.50 -9.92
CA ALA A 98 13.45 14.54 -10.31
C ALA A 98 13.91 15.37 -11.52
N GLU A 99 15.22 15.53 -11.69
CA GLU A 99 15.82 16.28 -12.81
C GLU A 99 15.74 15.50 -14.14
N VAL A 100 15.72 14.16 -14.05
CA VAL A 100 15.57 13.29 -15.22
C VAL A 100 14.12 13.26 -15.69
N LYS A 101 13.89 13.68 -16.94
CA LYS A 101 12.54 13.74 -17.56
C LYS A 101 11.82 12.40 -17.46
N GLU A 102 12.48 11.34 -17.90
CA GLU A 102 11.95 9.98 -17.92
C GLU A 102 13.10 8.96 -17.98
N THR A 103 12.97 7.86 -17.27
CA THR A 103 13.88 6.71 -17.32
C THR A 103 13.07 5.43 -17.11
N ARG A 104 13.52 4.31 -17.67
CA ARG A 104 12.93 3.00 -17.41
C ARG A 104 13.82 2.21 -16.46
N LEU A 105 13.22 1.48 -15.52
CA LEU A 105 13.94 0.56 -14.67
C LEU A 105 14.60 -0.52 -15.53
N SER A 106 15.92 -0.68 -15.41
CA SER A 106 16.67 -1.70 -16.16
C SER A 106 16.52 -3.11 -15.60
N ARG A 107 15.90 -3.23 -14.41
CA ARG A 107 15.82 -4.44 -13.60
C ARG A 107 14.54 -4.44 -12.76
N ASP A 108 14.23 -5.60 -12.24
CA ASP A 108 13.12 -5.80 -11.32
C ASP A 108 13.48 -5.21 -9.93
N VAL A 109 12.58 -4.43 -9.36
CA VAL A 109 12.79 -3.74 -8.07
C VAL A 109 11.61 -4.08 -7.15
N ILE A 110 11.91 -4.60 -5.96
CA ILE A 110 10.87 -4.84 -4.95
C ILE A 110 10.86 -3.65 -3.99
N VAL A 111 9.68 -3.10 -3.81
CA VAL A 111 9.42 -1.95 -2.96
C VAL A 111 8.35 -2.27 -1.94
N GLN A 112 8.31 -1.46 -0.88
CA GLN A 112 7.26 -1.47 0.11
C GLN A 112 6.47 -0.16 0.07
N VAL A 113 5.16 -0.26 0.31
CA VAL A 113 4.26 0.90 0.37
C VAL A 113 4.40 1.59 1.73
N LEU A 114 4.75 2.87 1.75
CA LEU A 114 4.78 3.69 2.97
C LEU A 114 3.51 4.52 3.16
N ASP A 115 2.88 4.93 2.06
CA ASP A 115 1.69 5.76 2.10
C ASP A 115 0.85 5.58 0.83
N ILE A 116 -0.44 5.88 0.93
CA ILE A 116 -1.41 5.87 -0.19
C ILE A 116 -2.42 7.01 -0.01
N GLU A 117 -2.56 7.83 -1.05
CA GLU A 117 -3.55 8.91 -1.14
C GLU A 117 -4.47 8.66 -2.35
N ASN A 118 -5.77 8.90 -2.19
CA ASN A 118 -6.71 8.95 -3.31
C ASN A 118 -6.79 10.39 -3.81
N LEU A 119 -6.33 10.63 -5.03
CA LEU A 119 -6.32 11.96 -5.65
C LEU A 119 -7.66 12.33 -6.31
N SER A 120 -8.56 11.37 -6.48
CA SER A 120 -9.87 11.59 -7.14
C SER A 120 -10.96 12.07 -6.21
N ARG A 121 -10.71 12.14 -4.89
CA ARG A 121 -11.65 12.64 -3.89
C ARG A 121 -11.02 13.76 -3.09
N SER A 122 -11.80 14.79 -2.77
CA SER A 122 -11.29 15.89 -1.96
C SER A 122 -10.89 15.40 -0.57
N ARG A 123 -9.88 16.03 0.04
CA ARG A 123 -9.48 15.70 1.43
C ARG A 123 -10.63 15.97 2.40
N TRP A 124 -11.41 17.02 2.16
CA TRP A 124 -12.56 17.39 2.98
C TRP A 124 -13.67 16.33 2.97
N GLU A 125 -14.07 15.86 1.78
CA GLU A 125 -15.06 14.79 1.62
C GLU A 125 -14.64 13.49 2.33
N GLN A 126 -13.33 13.17 2.30
CA GLN A 126 -12.80 12.02 3.04
C GLN A 126 -12.80 12.22 4.56
N VAL A 127 -12.61 13.45 5.05
CA VAL A 127 -12.72 13.79 6.48
C VAL A 127 -14.17 13.64 6.93
N GLU A 128 -15.11 14.23 6.21
CA GLU A 128 -16.53 14.16 6.54
C GLU A 128 -17.04 12.71 6.62
N GLU A 129 -16.65 11.87 5.67
CA GLU A 129 -17.02 10.44 5.69
C GLU A 129 -16.45 9.70 6.90
N LEU A 130 -15.18 9.94 7.24
CA LEU A 130 -14.56 9.30 8.40
C LEU A 130 -15.20 9.78 9.73
N GLU A 131 -15.54 11.06 9.84
CA GLU A 131 -16.22 11.60 11.02
C GLU A 131 -17.68 11.14 11.11
N ALA A 132 -18.38 11.00 9.99
CA ALA A 132 -19.74 10.47 9.95
C ALA A 132 -19.77 9.00 10.43
N ILE A 133 -18.78 8.19 10.03
CA ILE A 133 -18.62 6.82 10.53
C ILE A 133 -18.36 6.82 12.05
N GLU A 134 -17.49 7.69 12.55
CA GLU A 134 -17.21 7.81 13.99
C GLU A 134 -18.45 8.26 14.78
N ARG A 135 -19.29 9.11 14.19
CA ARG A 135 -20.58 9.56 14.75
C ARG A 135 -21.70 8.53 14.62
N GLY A 136 -21.47 7.40 13.92
CA GLY A 136 -22.49 6.39 13.66
C GLY A 136 -23.56 6.80 12.63
N GLU A 137 -23.27 7.82 11.83
CA GLU A 137 -24.13 8.35 10.76
C GLU A 137 -23.69 7.74 9.43
N GLN A 138 -24.15 6.53 9.12
CA GLN A 138 -24.00 5.99 7.75
C GLN A 138 -25.21 6.39 6.91
N THR A 139 -24.95 7.10 5.82
CA THR A 139 -25.96 7.38 4.80
C THR A 139 -26.02 6.21 3.81
N ARG A 140 -27.07 5.38 3.89
CA ARG A 140 -27.39 4.44 2.78
C ARG A 140 -28.35 5.14 1.83
N GLY A 141 -27.80 5.69 0.74
CA GLY A 141 -28.58 6.42 -0.26
C GLY A 141 -28.91 7.85 0.19
N ARG A 142 -30.19 8.25 0.14
CA ARG A 142 -30.66 9.58 0.61
C ARG A 142 -31.08 9.57 2.09
N GLU A 143 -30.94 8.46 2.79
CA GLU A 143 -31.41 8.29 4.17
C GLU A 143 -30.23 8.17 5.14
N VAL A 144 -30.23 9.01 6.19
CA VAL A 144 -29.25 8.96 7.28
C VAL A 144 -29.75 7.93 8.29
N ILE A 145 -29.07 6.78 8.38
CA ILE A 145 -29.37 5.77 9.40
C ILE A 145 -28.46 6.04 10.58
N ARG A 146 -29.06 6.44 11.72
CA ARG A 146 -28.36 6.53 13.01
C ARG A 146 -28.26 5.13 13.59
N LEU A 147 -27.05 4.58 13.64
CA LEU A 147 -26.84 3.28 14.28
C LEU A 147 -26.84 3.48 15.81
N PRO A 148 -27.64 2.74 16.58
CA PRO A 148 -27.72 2.93 18.03
C PRO A 148 -26.37 2.61 18.69
N THR A 149 -25.81 3.58 19.40
CA THR A 149 -24.67 3.39 20.30
C THR A 149 -25.13 2.58 21.51
N SER A 150 -24.56 1.39 21.70
CA SER A 150 -24.88 0.51 22.82
C SER A 150 -24.42 1.13 24.16
N SER A 151 -25.35 1.72 24.91
CA SER A 151 -25.22 1.93 26.36
C SER A 151 -26.59 2.15 27.02
N THR A 152 -27.04 1.16 27.80
CA THR A 152 -28.05 1.18 28.90
C THR A 152 -29.49 1.59 28.52
N SER A 153 -30.57 0.93 28.92
CA SER A 153 -30.89 0.11 30.10
C SER A 153 -32.22 -0.64 29.87
N ASP A 154 -32.36 -1.79 30.53
CA ASP A 154 -33.53 -2.68 30.58
C ASP A 154 -34.81 -2.04 31.18
N GLU A 155 -35.94 -2.77 31.03
CA GLU A 155 -37.29 -2.60 31.62
C GLU A 155 -38.19 -1.54 30.94
N THR A 156 -39.43 -1.79 30.48
CA THR A 156 -40.50 -2.77 30.80
C THR A 156 -41.57 -2.74 29.68
N GLY A 157 -42.35 -3.81 29.51
CA GLY A 157 -43.77 -3.67 29.08
C GLY A 157 -44.23 -4.41 27.82
N LEU A 158 -45.07 -5.43 28.07
CA LEU A 158 -45.87 -6.35 27.23
C LEU A 158 -46.44 -5.93 25.84
N PRO A 159 -46.93 -6.91 25.03
CA PRO A 159 -47.29 -6.79 23.61
C PRO A 159 -48.80 -6.71 23.30
N THR A 160 -49.19 -6.02 22.20
CA THR A 160 -50.44 -6.31 21.45
C THR A 160 -50.39 -5.79 19.99
N PRO A 161 -50.90 -6.54 18.98
CA PRO A 161 -50.98 -6.14 17.54
C PRO A 161 -52.45 -5.77 17.13
N PRO A 162 -52.85 -5.83 15.84
CA PRO A 162 -52.54 -4.97 14.68
C PRO A 162 -53.81 -4.32 14.07
N ASN A 163 -53.71 -3.24 13.28
CA ASN A 163 -54.75 -2.97 12.25
C ASN A 163 -54.30 -2.00 11.13
N SER A 164 -54.53 -2.46 9.89
CA SER A 164 -55.05 -1.80 8.67
C SER A 164 -54.73 -0.31 8.41
N THR A 165 -54.36 0.14 7.20
CA THR A 165 -55.07 -0.06 5.92
C THR A 165 -54.17 0.31 4.73
N ALA A 166 -54.39 -0.40 3.62
CA ALA A 166 -53.80 -0.17 2.31
C ALA A 166 -54.36 1.08 1.58
N ALA A 167 -53.54 1.68 0.73
CA ALA A 167 -53.98 2.41 -0.47
C ALA A 167 -53.04 2.10 -1.66
N THR A 168 -53.57 1.30 -2.58
CA THR A 168 -53.32 1.14 -4.03
C THR A 168 -53.13 2.48 -4.77
N GLN A 169 -52.49 2.68 -5.93
CA GLN A 169 -51.95 1.95 -7.10
C GLN A 169 -51.08 3.02 -7.84
N ALA A 170 -50.13 2.78 -8.76
CA ALA A 170 -50.18 1.96 -9.97
C ALA A 170 -48.75 1.87 -10.62
N PRO A 171 -48.56 0.98 -11.61
CA PRO A 171 -47.27 0.46 -12.04
C PRO A 171 -46.72 1.13 -13.31
N ASN A 172 -45.39 1.11 -13.48
CA ASN A 172 -44.82 1.04 -14.83
C ASN A 172 -43.54 0.18 -14.85
N THR A 173 -43.68 -0.99 -15.45
CA THR A 173 -42.61 -1.88 -15.90
C THR A 173 -42.00 -1.34 -17.18
N THR A 174 -40.69 -1.10 -17.22
CA THR A 174 -39.83 -1.47 -18.37
C THR A 174 -38.37 -1.58 -17.89
N THR A 175 -37.94 -2.83 -17.76
CA THR A 175 -36.60 -3.38 -18.00
C THR A 175 -35.49 -2.39 -18.39
N ASN A 176 -34.52 -2.19 -17.47
CA ASN A 176 -33.11 -2.38 -17.79
C ASN A 176 -32.27 -2.45 -16.50
N THR A 177 -31.38 -3.43 -16.44
CA THR A 177 -30.05 -3.40 -15.81
C THR A 177 -29.88 -2.60 -14.52
N THR A 178 -29.64 -3.29 -13.41
CA THR A 178 -28.38 -3.32 -12.62
C THR A 178 -28.74 -3.90 -11.26
N GLN A 179 -28.10 -5.01 -10.88
CA GLN A 179 -28.13 -5.50 -9.50
C GLN A 179 -27.76 -4.37 -8.53
N PRO A 180 -28.26 -4.39 -7.28
CA PRO A 180 -27.91 -3.39 -6.28
C PRO A 180 -26.40 -3.50 -5.98
N SER A 181 -25.60 -2.71 -6.69
CA SER A 181 -24.21 -2.49 -6.33
C SER A 181 -24.20 -1.58 -5.11
N ASP A 182 -23.55 -2.04 -4.03
CA ASP A 182 -23.24 -1.20 -2.88
C ASP A 182 -22.71 0.17 -3.35
N PRO A 183 -23.20 1.29 -2.78
CA PRO A 183 -22.75 2.64 -3.16
C PRO A 183 -21.25 2.86 -2.93
N ALA A 184 -20.59 2.00 -2.15
CA ALA A 184 -19.13 1.99 -1.97
C ALA A 184 -18.34 1.55 -3.23
N VAL A 185 -19.00 0.93 -4.23
CA VAL A 185 -18.33 0.40 -5.44
C VAL A 185 -18.35 1.40 -6.60
N ALA A 186 -19.27 2.38 -6.60
CA ALA A 186 -19.39 3.35 -7.68
C ALA A 186 -18.24 4.38 -7.72
N THR A 187 -17.70 4.77 -6.55
CA THR A 187 -16.58 5.72 -6.43
C THR A 187 -15.21 5.06 -6.55
N GLY A 188 -15.13 3.73 -6.49
CA GLY A 188 -13.89 2.96 -6.58
C GLY A 188 -13.45 2.58 -7.99
N ARG A 189 -14.26 2.81 -9.03
CA ARG A 189 -13.92 2.36 -10.40
C ARG A 189 -12.91 3.26 -11.12
N ASN A 190 -12.95 4.57 -10.89
CA ASN A 190 -12.11 5.58 -11.58
C ASN A 190 -11.27 6.43 -10.61
N ALA A 191 -10.80 5.85 -9.50
CA ALA A 191 -9.94 6.56 -8.55
C ALA A 191 -8.46 6.41 -8.93
N THR A 192 -7.75 7.54 -9.02
CA THR A 192 -6.29 7.59 -9.22
C THR A 192 -5.60 7.69 -7.87
N HIS A 193 -4.71 6.74 -7.58
CA HIS A 193 -3.97 6.73 -6.33
C HIS A 193 -2.53 7.22 -6.52
N LYS A 194 -2.08 7.97 -5.52
CA LYS A 194 -0.67 8.30 -5.32
C LYS A 194 -0.14 7.46 -4.18
N LEU A 195 1.03 6.87 -4.35
CA LEU A 195 1.71 6.09 -3.33
C LEU A 195 3.07 6.69 -3.02
N ILE A 196 3.56 6.45 -1.81
CA ILE A 196 4.98 6.61 -1.47
C ILE A 196 5.56 5.21 -1.38
N LEU A 197 6.53 4.90 -2.24
CA LEU A 197 7.19 3.60 -2.32
C LEU A 197 8.61 3.72 -1.78
N GLN A 198 9.08 2.69 -1.09
CA GLN A 198 10.45 2.62 -0.58
C GLN A 198 11.14 1.32 -1.03
N ASP A 199 12.36 1.41 -1.53
CA ASP A 199 13.18 0.23 -1.83
C ASP A 199 13.88 -0.35 -0.58
N SER A 200 14.58 -1.47 -0.76
CA SER A 200 15.34 -2.12 0.33
C SER A 200 16.55 -1.33 0.83
N LYS A 201 17.03 -0.33 0.08
CA LYS A 201 18.07 0.62 0.55
C LYS A 201 17.49 1.81 1.32
N GLY A 202 16.16 1.93 1.37
CA GLY A 202 15.46 3.02 2.02
C GLY A 202 15.19 4.23 1.12
N THR A 203 15.53 4.15 -0.17
CA THR A 203 15.21 5.17 -1.18
C THR A 203 13.70 5.27 -1.33
N LYS A 204 13.15 6.48 -1.17
CA LYS A 204 11.72 6.76 -1.32
C LYS A 204 11.43 7.45 -2.63
N LEU A 205 10.42 6.99 -3.35
CA LEU A 205 9.90 7.62 -4.56
C LEU A 205 8.38 7.74 -4.48
N TYR A 206 7.84 8.78 -5.11
CA TYR A 206 6.40 8.84 -5.35
C TYR A 206 6.03 7.88 -6.46
N ALA A 207 4.80 7.40 -6.45
CA ALA A 207 4.24 6.63 -7.54
C ALA A 207 2.82 7.10 -7.81
N ILE A 208 2.43 7.11 -9.08
CA ILE A 208 1.07 7.46 -9.51
C ILE A 208 0.55 6.34 -10.39
N GLU A 209 -0.69 5.96 -10.15
CA GLU A 209 -1.44 5.01 -10.97
C GLU A 209 -1.71 5.62 -12.36
N LEU A 210 -0.89 5.25 -13.36
CA LEU A 210 -1.03 5.72 -14.74
C LEU A 210 -2.16 4.95 -15.47
N LYS A 211 -2.21 3.64 -15.25
CA LYS A 211 -3.28 2.75 -15.71
C LYS A 211 -3.87 2.05 -14.50
N ARG A 212 -5.17 1.72 -14.56
CA ARG A 212 -5.87 1.11 -13.43
C ARG A 212 -5.21 -0.18 -12.98
N VAL A 213 -4.82 -0.25 -11.71
CA VAL A 213 -4.36 -1.46 -11.03
C VAL A 213 -5.39 -1.79 -9.96
N GLU A 214 -6.25 -2.78 -10.20
CA GLU A 214 -7.43 -3.05 -9.35
C GLU A 214 -7.11 -3.34 -7.88
N ARG A 215 -5.91 -3.88 -7.61
CA ARG A 215 -5.41 -4.13 -6.25
C ARG A 215 -4.96 -2.87 -5.54
N ILE A 216 -4.70 -1.77 -6.25
CA ILE A 216 -4.30 -0.48 -5.69
C ILE A 216 -5.55 0.34 -5.39
N ALA A 217 -5.97 0.30 -4.14
CA ALA A 217 -6.98 1.20 -3.61
C ALA A 217 -6.83 1.34 -2.10
N ILE A 218 -7.34 2.43 -1.55
CA ILE A 218 -7.47 2.59 -0.10
C ILE A 218 -8.35 1.45 0.45
N GLY A 219 -7.87 0.78 1.49
CA GLY A 219 -8.55 -0.38 2.09
C GLY A 219 -8.27 -1.72 1.38
N LYS A 220 -7.68 -1.71 0.19
CA LYS A 220 -7.15 -2.91 -0.48
C LYS A 220 -5.65 -3.08 -0.26
N VAL A 221 -4.90 -1.99 -0.40
CA VAL A 221 -3.46 -1.97 -0.13
C VAL A 221 -3.21 -1.67 1.35
N HIS A 222 -2.29 -2.43 1.94
CA HIS A 222 -1.81 -2.22 3.29
C HIS A 222 -0.49 -1.46 3.30
N ILE A 223 -0.19 -0.82 4.42
CA ILE A 223 1.12 -0.17 4.60
C ILE A 223 2.15 -1.24 4.94
N GLY A 224 3.31 -1.11 4.32
CA GLY A 224 4.36 -2.13 4.28
C GLY A 224 4.09 -3.24 3.27
N GLU A 225 3.02 -3.19 2.48
CA GLU A 225 2.75 -4.19 1.44
C GLU A 225 3.85 -4.18 0.38
N LYS A 226 4.27 -5.37 -0.05
CA LYS A 226 5.38 -5.54 -0.99
C LYS A 226 4.86 -5.56 -2.42
N ILE A 227 5.50 -4.77 -3.27
CA ILE A 227 5.19 -4.64 -4.69
C ILE A 227 6.46 -4.89 -5.48
N LEU A 228 6.36 -5.76 -6.49
CA LEU A 228 7.39 -5.98 -7.49
C LEU A 228 7.11 -5.06 -8.68
N LEU A 229 8.05 -4.16 -8.96
CA LEU A 229 8.10 -3.38 -10.18
C LEU A 229 8.99 -4.12 -11.18
N LYS A 230 8.42 -4.54 -12.31
CA LYS A 230 9.19 -5.22 -13.35
C LYS A 230 10.13 -4.25 -14.07
N SER A 231 11.20 -4.79 -14.62
CA SER A 231 12.03 -4.13 -15.61
C SER A 231 11.17 -3.51 -16.72
N GLY A 232 11.56 -2.32 -17.17
CA GLY A 232 10.80 -1.51 -18.12
C GLY A 232 9.73 -0.60 -17.50
N THR A 233 9.53 -0.62 -16.17
CA THR A 233 8.65 0.35 -15.48
C THR A 233 9.20 1.77 -15.65
N THR A 234 8.33 2.71 -16.01
CA THR A 234 8.72 4.11 -16.24
C THR A 234 8.78 4.88 -14.92
N VAL A 235 9.87 5.63 -14.74
CA VAL A 235 10.06 6.62 -13.69
C VAL A 235 10.27 7.98 -14.36
N ALA A 236 9.35 8.92 -14.14
CA ALA A 236 9.39 10.25 -14.73
C ALA A 236 9.45 11.30 -13.63
N ARG A 237 10.47 12.17 -13.66
CA ARG A 237 10.67 13.22 -12.64
C ARG A 237 10.56 12.71 -11.20
N GLY A 238 11.19 11.57 -10.92
CA GLY A 238 11.17 10.94 -9.60
C GLY A 238 9.82 10.31 -9.19
N VAL A 239 8.88 10.18 -10.12
CA VAL A 239 7.59 9.51 -9.93
C VAL A 239 7.54 8.21 -10.73
N VAL A 240 7.27 7.09 -10.06
CA VAL A 240 7.02 5.81 -10.71
C VAL A 240 5.63 5.80 -11.32
N LEU A 241 5.54 5.55 -12.62
CA LEU A 241 4.26 5.45 -13.33
C LEU A 241 3.79 4.00 -13.31
N LEU A 242 2.78 3.72 -12.48
CA LEU A 242 2.30 2.36 -12.26
C LEU A 242 1.35 1.93 -13.38
N GLU A 243 1.65 0.79 -13.98
CA GLU A 243 0.83 0.09 -14.96
C GLU A 243 0.56 -1.34 -14.49
N PRO A 244 -0.62 -1.92 -14.76
CA PRO A 244 -0.98 -3.26 -14.31
C PRO A 244 -0.07 -4.37 -14.90
N GLU A 245 0.49 -4.14 -16.09
CA GLU A 245 1.38 -5.11 -16.77
C GLU A 245 2.74 -5.27 -16.07
N LYS A 246 3.21 -4.18 -15.44
CA LYS A 246 4.57 -4.06 -14.87
C LYS A 246 4.58 -4.00 -13.35
N THR A 247 3.41 -4.05 -12.72
CA THR A 247 3.25 -3.96 -11.26
C THR A 247 2.62 -5.24 -10.74
N VAL A 248 3.36 -5.97 -9.90
CA VAL A 248 2.86 -7.20 -9.27
C VAL A 248 2.82 -7.02 -7.76
N VAL A 249 1.63 -7.09 -7.17
CA VAL A 249 1.46 -6.98 -5.72
C VAL A 249 1.74 -8.33 -5.06
N LEU A 250 2.87 -8.41 -4.35
CA LEU A 250 3.33 -9.63 -3.66
C LEU A 250 2.58 -9.86 -2.34
N GLY A 251 2.03 -8.80 -1.75
CA GLY A 251 1.25 -8.83 -0.52
C GLY A 251 2.08 -8.57 0.74
N GLY A 252 1.54 -8.96 1.89
CA GLY A 252 2.11 -8.66 3.20
C GLY A 252 1.68 -7.30 3.74
N LYS A 253 1.98 -7.07 5.02
CA LYS A 253 1.78 -5.79 5.70
C LYS A 253 2.74 -5.70 6.87
N VAL A 254 3.21 -4.49 7.16
CA VAL A 254 3.93 -4.24 8.41
C VAL A 254 2.88 -3.75 9.42
N ASP A 255 2.44 -4.63 10.30
CA ASP A 255 1.27 -4.40 11.16
C ASP A 255 1.35 -3.10 11.97
N VAL A 256 2.53 -2.83 12.53
CA VAL A 256 2.79 -1.60 13.30
C VAL A 256 2.58 -0.36 12.43
N TRP A 257 3.13 -0.34 11.23
CA TRP A 257 3.02 0.79 10.31
C TRP A 257 1.59 0.98 9.81
N HIS A 258 0.93 -0.11 9.46
CA HIS A 258 -0.45 -0.05 8.97
C HIS A 258 -1.40 0.45 10.05
N ARG A 259 -1.26 -0.03 11.29
CA ARG A 259 -2.05 0.45 12.43
C ARG A 259 -1.84 1.94 12.66
N THR A 260 -0.59 2.40 12.80
CA THR A 260 -0.27 3.82 13.00
C THR A 260 -0.76 4.68 11.83
N TRP A 261 -0.71 4.15 10.60
CA TRP A 261 -1.23 4.86 9.44
C TRP A 261 -2.75 5.01 9.50
N VAL A 262 -3.50 3.96 9.83
CA VAL A 262 -4.97 4.00 9.94
C VAL A 262 -5.40 4.95 11.05
N GLU A 263 -4.82 4.82 12.24
CA GLU A 263 -5.12 5.68 13.41
C GLU A 263 -4.81 7.16 13.13
N GLY A 264 -3.70 7.45 12.45
CA GLY A 264 -3.29 8.82 12.11
C GLY A 264 -3.96 9.42 10.86
N ARG A 265 -4.79 8.65 10.12
CA ARG A 265 -5.27 9.06 8.80
C ARG A 265 -6.17 10.30 8.86
N LEU A 266 -7.10 10.34 9.81
CA LEU A 266 -8.04 11.46 9.97
C LEU A 266 -7.31 12.78 10.23
N ALA A 267 -6.33 12.75 11.14
CA ALA A 267 -5.52 13.93 11.46
C ALA A 267 -4.73 14.44 10.25
N ARG A 268 -4.07 13.54 9.49
CA ARG A 268 -3.33 13.91 8.27
C ARG A 268 -4.23 14.50 7.19
N LEU A 269 -5.45 13.96 7.02
CA LEU A 269 -6.41 14.49 6.06
C LEU A 269 -6.90 15.89 6.45
N LYS A 270 -7.17 16.13 7.75
CA LYS A 270 -7.55 17.46 8.27
C LYS A 270 -6.45 18.49 8.07
N GLU A 271 -5.21 18.14 8.41
CA GLU A 271 -4.06 19.02 8.19
C GLU A 271 -3.84 19.32 6.70
N GLY A 272 -3.89 18.28 5.86
CA GLY A 272 -3.76 18.43 4.42
C GLY A 272 -4.90 19.20 3.76
N ALA A 273 -6.10 19.26 4.37
CA ALA A 273 -7.20 20.09 3.91
C ALA A 273 -7.00 21.57 4.30
N LYS A 274 -6.41 21.85 5.47
CA LYS A 274 -6.09 23.21 5.92
C LYS A 274 -4.99 23.87 5.08
N ASN A 275 -3.97 23.11 4.71
CA ASN A 275 -2.80 23.62 3.97
C ASN A 275 -3.06 23.94 2.48
N ILE A 276 -4.30 23.84 1.99
CA ILE A 276 -4.69 24.18 0.61
C ILE A 276 -5.27 25.60 0.53
N ASN A 277 -5.52 26.26 1.66
CA ASN A 277 -5.90 27.69 1.75
C ASN A 277 -4.69 28.55 2.14
#